data_AF-A0A699JFQ6-F1
#
_entry.id   AF-A0A699JFQ6-F1
#
_cell.length_a   1.000
_cell.length_b   1.000
_cell.length_c   1.000
_cell.angle_alpha   90.00
_cell.angle_beta   90.00
_cell.angle_gamma   90.00
#
_symmetry.space_group_name_H-M   'P 1'
#
loop_
_entity.id
_entity.type
_entity.pdbx_description
1 polymer ?
#
loop_
_entity_poly.entity_id
_entity_poly.type
_entity_poly.pdbx_seq_one_letter_code
_entity_poly.pdbx_strand_id
1 'polypeptide(L)'
;HHDHNIEIDNLDVVVTVRSREAKTHYMVLRLGPHALDVKIKKAYKKMILLTYPDKCLEFSKASTVALWRVVDAYNTLADAATKKQYDQTMPTTKCWS
;
A
#
# COMPACT_ATOMS: atom_id res chain seq x y z
N HIS A 1 15.18 21.92 11.52
CA HIS A 1 14.78 22.09 10.11
C HIS A 1 14.85 20.75 9.40
N HIS A 2 13.77 19.95 9.35
CA HIS A 2 13.58 18.86 8.36
C HIS A 2 12.12 18.33 8.38
N ASP A 3 11.12 19.21 8.51
CA ASP A 3 9.70 18.83 8.61
C ASP A 3 8.89 19.11 7.32
N HIS A 4 9.55 19.27 6.17
CA HIS A 4 8.87 19.57 4.89
C HIS A 4 8.70 18.36 3.95
N ASN A 5 9.08 17.14 4.36
CA ASN A 5 8.98 15.95 3.48
C ASN A 5 7.71 15.11 3.68
N ILE A 6 6.86 15.43 4.66
CA ILE A 6 5.65 14.64 4.93
C ILE A 6 4.53 14.96 3.92
N GLU A 7 4.42 16.21 3.45
CA GLU A 7 3.36 16.61 2.50
C GLU A 7 3.56 16.08 1.08
N ILE A 8 4.80 15.95 0.60
CA ILE A 8 5.11 15.43 -0.74
C ILE A 8 4.87 13.90 -0.81
N ASP A 9 5.19 13.16 0.26
CA ASP A 9 4.95 11.70 0.36
C ASP A 9 3.44 11.37 0.36
N ASN A 10 2.59 12.26 0.89
CA ASN A 10 1.13 12.04 0.99
C ASN A 10 0.41 12.04 -0.37
N LEU A 11 0.74 12.96 -1.28
CA LEU A 11 0.06 13.04 -2.59
C LEU A 11 0.50 11.89 -3.52
N ASP A 12 1.79 11.56 -3.55
CA ASP A 12 2.37 10.50 -4.37
C ASP A 12 1.82 9.11 -3.99
N VAL A 13 1.61 8.87 -2.69
CA VAL A 13 1.03 7.63 -2.17
C VAL A 13 -0.42 7.49 -2.57
N VAL A 14 -1.20 8.57 -2.39
CA VAL A 14 -2.60 8.58 -2.75
C VAL A 14 -2.79 8.39 -4.26
N VAL A 15 -1.94 9.00 -5.09
CA VAL A 15 -1.95 8.81 -6.55
C VAL A 15 -1.55 7.39 -6.92
N THR A 16 -0.46 6.85 -6.35
CA THR A 16 0.03 5.50 -6.68
C THR A 16 -0.94 4.39 -6.27
N VAL A 17 -1.51 4.47 -5.06
CA VAL A 17 -2.48 3.49 -4.56
C VAL A 17 -3.78 3.55 -5.37
N ARG A 18 -4.14 4.70 -5.95
CA ARG A 18 -5.31 4.86 -6.83
C ARG A 18 -5.02 4.52 -8.29
N SER A 19 -3.78 4.67 -8.74
CA SER A 19 -3.40 4.40 -10.12
C SER A 19 -3.67 2.94 -10.46
N ARG A 20 -4.13 2.66 -11.68
CA ARG A 20 -4.29 1.28 -12.21
C ARG A 20 -2.96 0.54 -12.34
N GLU A 21 -1.86 1.24 -12.06
CA GLU A 21 -0.48 0.74 -12.08
C GLU A 21 -0.15 -0.11 -10.86
N ALA A 22 -0.78 0.13 -9.70
CA ALA A 22 -0.69 -0.76 -8.55
C ALA A 22 -1.50 -2.03 -8.81
N LYS A 23 -0.92 -2.93 -9.60
CA LYS A 23 -1.54 -4.20 -10.05
C LYS A 23 -1.51 -5.28 -8.97
N THR A 24 -0.73 -5.10 -7.91
CA THR A 24 -0.51 -6.12 -6.87
C THR A 24 -0.60 -5.53 -5.46
N HIS A 25 -0.96 -6.35 -4.48
CA HIS A 25 -0.99 -5.96 -3.06
C HIS A 25 0.40 -5.52 -2.57
N TYR A 26 1.47 -6.09 -3.12
CA TYR A 26 2.83 -5.68 -2.83
C TYR A 26 3.10 -4.24 -3.30
N MET A 27 2.66 -3.87 -4.50
CA MET A 27 2.81 -2.49 -5.01
C MET A 27 1.99 -1.49 -4.20
N VAL A 28 0.79 -1.86 -3.76
CA VAL A 28 -0.04 -1.03 -2.87
C VAL A 28 0.69 -0.71 -1.56
N LEU A 29 1.42 -1.67 -0.99
CA LEU A 29 2.24 -1.46 0.20
C LEU A 29 3.66 -0.94 -0.11
N ARG A 30 3.98 -0.65 -1.39
CA ARG A 30 5.33 -0.28 -1.87
C ARG A 30 6.42 -1.26 -1.43
N LEU A 31 6.13 -2.55 -1.58
CA LEU A 31 7.00 -3.67 -1.26
C LEU A 31 7.30 -4.51 -2.51
N GLY A 32 8.43 -5.21 -2.47
CA GLY A 32 8.70 -6.28 -3.43
C GLY A 32 7.96 -7.58 -3.05
N PRO A 33 7.78 -8.52 -3.99
CA PRO A 33 7.11 -9.80 -3.74
C PRO A 33 7.85 -10.66 -2.70
N HIS A 34 9.15 -10.44 -2.51
CA HIS A 34 9.97 -11.13 -1.51
C HIS A 34 10.03 -10.39 -0.16
N ALA A 35 9.11 -9.46 0.10
CA ALA A 35 9.09 -8.75 1.37
C ALA A 35 8.76 -9.69 2.54
N LEU A 36 9.56 -9.55 3.61
CA LEU A 36 9.35 -10.22 4.89
C LEU A 36 8.12 -9.64 5.60
N ASP A 37 7.45 -10.45 6.42
CA ASP A 37 6.22 -10.09 7.13
C ASP A 37 6.41 -8.89 8.06
N VAL A 38 7.60 -8.74 8.64
CA VAL A 38 8.00 -7.57 9.44
C VAL A 38 7.96 -6.28 8.60
N LYS A 39 8.37 -6.35 7.32
CA LYS A 39 8.30 -5.20 6.40
C LYS A 39 6.87 -4.91 5.95
N ILE A 40 6.05 -5.95 5.75
CA ILE A 40 4.61 -5.82 5.41
C ILE A 40 3.89 -5.01 6.50
N LYS A 41 4.08 -5.38 7.77
CA LYS A 41 3.46 -4.66 8.90
C LYS A 41 3.96 -3.21 9.04
N LYS A 42 5.25 -2.97 8.80
CA LYS A 42 5.83 -1.62 8.84
C LYS A 42 5.29 -0.74 7.71
N ALA A 43 5.20 -1.28 6.50
CA ALA A 43 4.67 -0.59 5.34
C ALA A 43 3.19 -0.24 5.51
N TYR A 44 2.38 -1.18 6.00
CA TYR A 44 0.97 -0.94 6.32
C TYR A 44 0.81 0.26 7.27
N LYS A 45 1.52 0.28 8.40
CA LYS A 45 1.47 1.41 9.34
C LYS A 45 1.86 2.73 8.68
N LYS A 46 2.90 2.73 7.84
CA LYS A 46 3.31 3.92 7.07
C LYS A 46 2.20 4.37 6.13
N MET A 47 1.58 3.44 5.39
CA MET A 47 0.51 3.75 4.44
C MET A 47 -0.76 4.28 5.10
N ILE A 48 -1.14 3.73 6.25
CA ILE A 48 -2.22 4.25 7.07
C ILE A 48 -1.91 5.69 7.47
N LEU A 49 -0.73 5.98 8.04
CA LEU A 49 -0.35 7.35 8.43
C LEU A 49 -0.30 8.34 7.26
N LEU A 50 0.03 7.87 6.06
CA LEU A 50 0.06 8.70 4.86
C LEU A 50 -1.33 8.89 4.23
N THR A 51 -2.25 7.95 4.48
CA THR A 51 -3.64 8.01 4.02
C THR A 51 -4.52 8.80 4.99
N TYR A 52 -4.17 8.82 6.28
CA TYR A 52 -4.73 9.69 7.30
C TYR A 52 -3.81 10.87 7.53
N PRO A 53 -3.88 11.93 6.71
CA PRO A 53 -3.21 13.16 7.08
C PRO A 53 -3.83 13.59 8.41
N ASP A 54 -3.03 13.59 9.46
CA ASP A 54 -3.36 13.89 10.87
C ASP A 54 -4.11 15.23 11.07
N LYS A 55 -4.36 15.97 9.97
CA LYS A 55 -4.91 17.33 9.93
C LYS A 55 -5.80 17.66 8.71
N CYS A 56 -6.20 16.73 7.83
CA CYS A 56 -6.92 17.13 6.59
C CYS A 56 -8.43 16.85 6.61
N LEU A 57 -9.16 17.95 6.51
CA LEU A 57 -10.59 18.19 6.73
C LEU A 57 -11.55 17.61 5.68
N GLU A 58 -11.11 16.70 4.82
CA GLU A 58 -12.03 16.01 3.91
C GLU A 58 -11.67 14.54 3.78
N PHE A 59 -12.50 13.68 4.36
CA PHE A 59 -12.69 12.31 3.89
C PHE A 59 -13.29 12.35 2.47
N SER A 60 -12.52 12.83 1.50
CA SER A 60 -12.87 12.67 0.10
C SER A 60 -13.03 11.18 -0.15
N LYS A 61 -14.08 10.79 -0.89
CA LYS A 61 -14.36 9.37 -1.25
C LYS A 61 -13.11 8.64 -1.74
N ALA A 62 -12.21 9.39 -2.37
CA ALA A 62 -10.98 8.87 -2.92
C ALA A 62 -9.99 8.41 -1.83
N SER A 63 -9.95 9.05 -0.65
CA SER A 63 -9.07 8.63 0.48
C SER A 63 -9.61 7.35 1.12
N THR A 64 -10.92 7.20 1.19
CA THR A 64 -11.58 5.96 1.62
C THR A 64 -11.24 4.79 0.71
N VAL A 65 -11.23 4.99 -0.61
CA VAL A 65 -10.85 3.94 -1.57
C VAL A 65 -9.37 3.55 -1.43
N ALA A 66 -8.47 4.52 -1.29
CA ALA A 66 -7.04 4.24 -1.11
C ALA A 66 -6.78 3.48 0.20
N LEU A 67 -7.43 3.90 1.28
CA LEU A 67 -7.39 3.22 2.57
C LEU A 67 -7.86 1.78 2.46
N TRP A 68 -9.00 1.55 1.81
CA TRP A 68 -9.55 0.21 1.64
C TRP A 68 -8.57 -0.71 0.91
N ARG A 69 -7.92 -0.22 -0.17
CA ARG A 69 -6.90 -1.00 -0.89
C ARG A 69 -5.68 -1.32 -0.02
N VAL A 70 -5.24 -0.40 0.82
CA VAL A 70 -4.11 -0.62 1.76
C VAL A 70 -4.47 -1.68 2.81
N VAL A 71 -5.69 -1.62 3.36
CA VAL A 71 -6.19 -2.59 4.35
C VAL A 71 -6.35 -3.98 3.71
N ASP A 72 -6.94 -4.05 2.53
CA ASP A 72 -7.13 -5.28 1.76
C ASP A 72 -5.78 -5.95 1.43
N ALA A 73 -4.82 -5.16 0.96
CA ALA A 73 -3.45 -5.61 0.71
C ALA A 73 -2.77 -6.18 1.96
N TYR A 74 -2.90 -5.49 3.09
CA TYR A 74 -2.34 -5.98 4.34
C TYR A 74 -3.02 -7.27 4.81
N ASN A 75 -4.36 -7.36 4.77
CA ASN A 75 -5.07 -8.57 5.20
C ASN A 75 -4.72 -9.80 4.36
N THR A 76 -4.47 -9.59 3.06
CA THR A 76 -4.05 -10.65 2.14
C THR A 76 -2.59 -11.05 2.33
N LEU A 77 -1.69 -10.10 2.66
CA LEU A 77 -0.25 -10.38 2.76
C LEU A 77 0.24 -10.68 4.19
N ALA A 78 -0.55 -10.34 5.22
CA ALA A 78 -0.14 -10.50 6.61
C ALA A 78 -0.31 -11.94 7.14
N ASP A 79 -1.22 -12.72 6.56
CA ASP A 79 -1.40 -14.13 6.89
C ASP A 79 -0.69 -15.03 5.86
N ALA A 80 0.05 -16.02 6.33
CA ALA A 80 0.87 -16.85 5.46
C ALA A 80 0.04 -17.74 4.52
N ALA A 81 -1.17 -18.15 4.94
CA ALA A 81 -2.05 -18.97 4.11
C ALA A 81 -2.70 -18.12 3.01
N THR A 82 -3.25 -16.95 3.36
CA THR A 82 -3.86 -16.04 2.38
C THR A 82 -2.82 -15.46 1.43
N LYS A 83 -1.61 -15.14 1.92
CA LYS A 83 -0.49 -14.69 1.09
C LYS A 83 -0.08 -15.75 0.08
N LYS A 84 0.04 -17.01 0.52
CA LYS A 84 0.36 -18.13 -0.38
C LYS A 84 -0.71 -18.33 -1.44
N GLN A 85 -2.00 -18.26 -1.07
CA GLN A 85 -3.09 -18.34 -2.04
C GLN A 85 -3.04 -17.17 -3.03
N TYR A 86 -2.78 -15.96 -2.55
CA TYR A 86 -2.64 -14.79 -3.40
C TYR A 86 -1.46 -14.92 -4.37
N ASP A 87 -0.29 -15.33 -3.88
CA ASP A 87 0.91 -15.56 -4.70
C ASP A 87 0.67 -16.65 -5.77
N GLN A 88 -0.18 -17.63 -5.50
CA GLN A 88 -0.60 -18.65 -6.48
C GLN A 88 -1.51 -18.11 -7.59
N THR A 89 -2.30 -17.07 -7.30
CA THR A 89 -3.16 -16.40 -8.29
C THR A 89 -2.42 -15.37 -9.14
N MET A 90 -1.22 -14.96 -8.71
CA MET A 90 -0.40 -14.03 -9.48
C MET A 90 0.24 -14.76 -10.67
N PRO A 91 0.07 -14.26 -11.91
CA PRO A 91 0.76 -14.84 -13.04
C PRO A 91 2.27 -14.72 -12.82
N THR A 92 2.99 -15.84 -12.92
CA THR A 92 4.45 -15.93 -12.73
C THR A 92 5.25 -15.18 -13.81
N THR A 93 4.57 -14.45 -14.69
CA THR A 93 5.19 -13.67 -15.76
C THR A 93 6.00 -12.54 -15.16
N LYS A 94 7.33 -12.63 -15.34
CA LYS A 94 8.29 -11.53 -15.24
C LYS A 94 7.67 -10.24 -15.80
N CYS A 95 7.12 -9.41 -14.93
CA CYS A 95 6.75 -8.03 -15.21
C CYS A 95 7.31 -7.19 -14.06
N TRP A 96 8.60 -7.35 -13.81
CA TRP A 96 9.42 -6.35 -13.15
C TRP A 96 10.55 -6.07 -14.16
N SER A 97 10.40 -4.98 -14.88
CA SER A 97 11.45 -4.32 -15.65
C SER A 97 11.50 -2.88 -15.18
#